data_AF-A0A6A7KKH1-F1
#
_entry.id   AF-A0A6A7KKH1-F1
#
_cell.length_a   1.000
_cell.length_b   1.000
_cell.length_c   1.000
_cell.angle_alpha   90.00
_cell.angle_beta   90.00
_cell.angle_gamma   90.00
#
_symmetry.space_group_name_H-M   'P 1'
#
loop_
_entity.id
_entity.type
_entity.pdbx_description
1 polymer ?
#
loop_
_entity_poly.entity_id
_entity_poly.type
_entity_poly.pdbx_seq_one_letter_code
_entity_poly.pdbx_strand_id
1 'polypeptide(L)'
;MTVRADLPRDADTPVKARRQGLPFSPRRTQTVSRAYGRFVGIMRILLPTIATALLILVALWPQLSDTQRRYAITPAKIAADAAKTLTMVNGVYTGIDDKRRPYTLTAETVSLSNSGLSLVALGAPKADLLMEDGSWVAVTARDGTYDRDKKLLKLRGAVNLFHDSGYEFHTDAAAVDMMAGDAYGTDPVAGQGPFGNIKSEGFIVRNRGERIEFTGKATLILRPNQAPGG
;
A
#
# COMPACT_ATOMS: atom_id res chain seq x y z
N MET A 1 -23.77 104.71 101.26
CA MET A 1 -23.98 105.44 99.99
C MET A 1 -23.52 104.49 98.87
N THR A 2 -24.38 103.54 98.48
CA THR A 2 -25.04 103.43 97.15
C THR A 2 -24.00 103.32 96.02
N VAL A 3 -23.88 102.21 95.29
CA VAL A 3 -24.75 101.73 94.18
C VAL A 3 -24.24 100.30 93.82
N ARG A 4 -24.99 99.19 93.90
CA ARG A 4 -26.09 98.64 93.06
C ARG A 4 -25.71 98.30 91.60
N ALA A 5 -25.55 97.00 91.30
CA ALA A 5 -25.83 96.35 90.01
C ALA A 5 -25.80 94.82 90.26
N ASP A 6 -26.94 94.20 90.51
CA ASP A 6 -27.76 93.42 89.56
C ASP A 6 -27.17 92.03 89.21
N LEU A 7 -27.68 91.05 89.96
CA LEU A 7 -27.90 89.63 89.60
C LEU A 7 -29.25 89.51 88.84
N PRO A 8 -29.77 88.32 88.45
CA PRO A 8 -29.23 87.06 87.93
C PRO A 8 -30.10 86.49 86.75
N ARG A 9 -30.02 85.17 86.51
CA ARG A 9 -31.01 84.22 85.92
C ARG A 9 -30.68 83.76 84.50
N ASP A 10 -30.85 82.49 84.12
CA ASP A 10 -31.11 81.21 84.79
C ASP A 10 -31.01 80.14 83.69
N ALA A 11 -31.08 78.87 84.10
CA ALA A 11 -31.63 77.73 83.37
C ALA A 11 -30.65 76.68 82.80
N ASP A 12 -30.59 75.60 83.58
CA ASP A 12 -30.92 74.24 83.16
C ASP A 12 -29.81 73.33 82.62
N THR A 13 -29.29 72.56 83.57
CA THR A 13 -28.78 71.20 83.39
C THR A 13 -29.93 70.22 83.15
N PRO A 14 -29.67 69.16 82.37
CA PRO A 14 -29.98 67.84 82.91
C PRO A 14 -28.81 66.86 82.78
N VAL A 15 -28.54 66.22 83.92
CA VAL A 15 -27.68 65.05 84.10
C VAL A 15 -28.32 63.83 83.44
N LYS A 16 -27.59 63.10 82.58
CA LYS A 16 -27.93 61.71 82.21
C LYS A 16 -26.71 60.79 82.08
N ALA A 17 -26.61 59.92 83.09
CA ALA A 17 -26.29 58.50 83.04
C ALA A 17 -24.97 58.03 82.38
N ARG A 18 -24.02 57.70 83.27
CA ARG A 18 -22.88 56.81 83.04
C ARG A 18 -23.35 55.37 82.83
N ARG A 19 -22.92 54.71 81.74
CA ARG A 19 -22.91 53.25 81.62
C ARG A 19 -21.56 52.79 81.09
N GLN A 20 -20.93 51.89 81.85
CA GLN A 20 -19.65 51.23 81.56
C GLN A 20 -19.80 50.23 80.41
N GLY A 21 -18.74 50.08 79.61
CA GLY A 21 -18.55 48.96 78.70
C GLY A 21 -17.05 48.72 78.49
N LEU A 22 -16.57 47.55 78.92
CA LEU A 22 -15.19 47.08 78.75
C LEU A 22 -14.82 46.98 77.27
N PRO A 23 -13.64 47.46 76.82
CA PRO A 23 -13.19 47.17 75.47
C PRO A 23 -12.66 45.73 75.39
N PHE A 24 -13.47 44.89 74.75
CA PHE A 24 -13.10 43.58 74.21
C PHE A 24 -11.84 43.67 73.34
N SER A 25 -10.93 42.71 73.47
CA SER A 25 -9.83 42.49 72.53
C SER A 25 -10.32 41.69 71.32
N PRO A 26 -10.33 42.24 70.09
CA PRO A 26 -10.60 41.44 68.90
C PRO A 26 -9.32 40.76 68.41
N ARG A 27 -9.38 39.43 68.39
CA ARG A 27 -8.52 38.52 67.62
C ARG A 27 -8.53 38.97 66.15
N ARG A 28 -7.44 39.58 65.68
CA ARG A 28 -7.34 40.02 64.28
C ARG A 28 -7.03 38.81 63.40
N THR A 29 -8.06 38.43 62.65
CA THR A 29 -8.08 37.45 61.57
C THR A 29 -7.02 37.75 60.51
N GLN A 30 -6.27 36.72 60.13
CA GLN A 30 -5.37 36.76 58.98
C GLN A 30 -6.21 36.92 57.71
N THR A 31 -6.04 38.03 57.01
CA THR A 31 -6.67 38.28 55.71
C THR A 31 -5.94 37.46 54.65
N VAL A 32 -6.53 36.34 54.22
CA VAL A 32 -6.12 35.68 52.98
C VAL A 32 -6.50 36.60 51.82
N SER A 33 -5.52 36.93 50.99
CA SER A 33 -5.63 37.94 49.95
C SER A 33 -6.70 37.58 48.90
N ARG A 34 -7.57 38.55 48.58
CA ARG A 34 -8.68 38.42 47.59
C ARG A 34 -8.20 38.03 46.18
N ALA A 35 -6.91 38.19 45.89
CA ALA A 35 -6.29 37.79 44.62
C ALA A 35 -6.24 36.26 44.45
N TYR A 36 -5.97 35.51 45.54
CA TYR A 36 -5.91 34.05 45.51
C TYR A 36 -7.30 33.43 45.28
N GLY A 37 -8.36 34.03 45.85
CA GLY A 37 -9.74 33.59 45.63
C GLY A 37 -10.23 33.75 44.19
N ARG A 38 -9.81 34.81 43.48
CA ARG A 38 -10.17 35.03 42.08
C ARG A 38 -9.42 34.09 41.12
N PHE A 39 -8.14 33.82 41.41
CA PHE A 39 -7.33 32.87 40.65
C PHE A 39 -7.90 31.44 40.73
N VAL A 40 -8.25 30.99 41.94
CA VAL A 40 -8.87 29.67 42.14
C VAL A 40 -10.26 29.58 41.50
N GLY A 41 -11.03 30.68 41.53
CA GLY A 41 -12.34 30.77 40.86
C GLY A 41 -12.24 30.61 39.34
N ILE A 42 -11.26 31.25 38.70
CA ILE A 42 -11.00 31.13 37.26
C ILE A 42 -10.52 29.71 36.93
N MET A 43 -9.60 29.15 37.72
CA MET A 43 -9.05 27.82 37.44
C MET A 43 -10.09 26.71 37.57
N ARG A 44 -11.07 26.86 38.47
CA ARG A 44 -12.19 25.93 38.65
C ARG A 44 -13.13 25.86 37.44
N ILE A 45 -13.15 26.90 36.59
CA ILE A 45 -13.98 26.95 35.36
C ILE A 45 -13.12 26.64 34.12
N LEU A 46 -11.88 27.13 34.09
CA LEU A 46 -10.95 26.98 32.96
C LEU A 46 -10.53 25.51 32.76
N LEU A 47 -10.25 24.78 33.85
CA LEU A 47 -9.84 23.38 33.77
C LEU A 47 -10.90 22.47 33.09
N PRO A 48 -12.17 22.45 33.54
CA PRO A 48 -13.16 21.60 32.90
C PRO A 48 -13.51 22.06 31.47
N THR A 49 -13.43 23.36 31.16
CA THR A 49 -13.66 23.85 29.79
C THR A 49 -12.56 23.38 28.83
N ILE A 50 -11.29 23.47 29.22
CA ILE A 50 -10.18 22.97 28.40
C ILE A 50 -10.30 21.44 28.22
N ALA A 51 -10.59 20.70 29.29
CA ALA A 51 -10.79 19.25 29.21
C ALA A 51 -11.92 18.88 28.24
N THR A 52 -13.06 19.60 28.31
CA THR A 52 -14.20 19.38 27.42
C THR A 52 -13.85 19.74 25.97
N ALA A 53 -13.14 20.84 25.74
CA ALA A 53 -12.69 21.25 24.41
C ALA A 53 -11.73 20.22 23.78
N LEU A 54 -10.81 19.66 24.57
CA LEU A 54 -9.90 18.60 24.12
C LEU A 54 -10.66 17.31 23.78
N LEU A 55 -11.65 16.92 24.58
CA LEU A 55 -12.49 15.75 24.27
C LEU A 55 -13.27 15.94 22.96
N ILE A 56 -13.85 17.12 22.74
CA ILE A 56 -14.53 17.46 21.47
C ILE A 56 -13.54 17.43 20.30
N LEU A 57 -12.34 17.97 20.48
CA LEU A 57 -11.30 17.97 19.44
C LEU A 57 -10.87 16.55 19.06
N VAL A 58 -10.66 15.67 20.03
CA VAL A 58 -10.33 14.25 19.78
C VAL A 58 -11.49 13.52 19.10
N ALA A 59 -12.73 13.79 19.52
CA ALA A 59 -13.92 13.20 18.90
C ALA A 59 -14.11 13.65 17.43
N LEU A 60 -13.71 14.88 17.10
CA LEU A 60 -13.75 15.44 15.73
C LEU A 60 -12.49 15.15 14.91
N TRP A 61 -11.41 14.67 15.54
CA TRP A 61 -10.17 14.28 14.87
C TRP A 61 -10.36 13.31 13.70
N PRO A 62 -11.18 12.23 13.78
CA PRO A 62 -11.43 11.35 12.64
C PRO A 62 -12.04 12.07 11.43
N GLN A 63 -12.84 13.12 11.64
CA GLN A 63 -13.54 13.83 10.58
C GLN A 63 -12.61 14.82 9.84
N LEU A 64 -11.59 15.35 10.52
CA LEU A 64 -10.51 16.12 9.88
C LEU A 64 -9.44 15.21 9.24
N SER A 65 -9.19 14.03 9.80
CA SER A 65 -8.17 13.08 9.31
C SER A 65 -8.66 12.10 8.24
N ASP A 66 -9.94 12.16 7.86
CA ASP A 66 -10.52 11.37 6.75
C ASP A 66 -9.93 11.76 5.35
N THR A 67 -9.03 12.76 5.31
CA THR A 67 -8.31 13.17 4.10
C THR A 67 -7.00 12.39 3.86
N GLN A 68 -6.57 11.50 4.77
CA GLN A 68 -5.28 10.80 4.65
C GLN A 68 -5.34 9.27 4.85
N ARG A 69 -6.54 8.67 5.04
CA ARG A 69 -6.74 7.21 5.07
C ARG A 69 -7.45 6.67 3.83
N ARG A 70 -7.09 7.17 2.66
CA ARG A 70 -7.39 6.54 1.37
C ARG A 70 -6.11 6.33 0.56
N TYR A 71 -5.23 5.49 1.09
CA TYR A 71 -4.38 4.60 0.29
C TYR A 71 -5.17 3.34 -0.12
N ALA A 72 -6.47 3.48 -0.35
CA ALA A 72 -7.15 2.62 -1.30
C ALA A 72 -6.89 3.28 -2.66
N ILE A 73 -6.30 2.51 -3.58
CA ILE A 73 -6.16 2.84 -4.99
C ILE A 73 -7.41 3.59 -5.42
N THR A 74 -7.28 4.90 -5.60
CA THR A 74 -8.36 5.67 -6.19
C THR A 74 -8.43 5.13 -7.61
N PRO A 75 -9.53 4.50 -8.05
CA PRO A 75 -9.74 4.44 -9.48
C PRO A 75 -9.79 5.91 -9.86
N ALA A 76 -8.72 6.39 -10.50
CA ALA A 76 -8.81 7.59 -11.30
C ALA A 76 -10.16 7.50 -12.00
N LYS A 77 -10.96 8.56 -11.92
CA LYS A 77 -12.15 8.68 -12.76
C LYS A 77 -11.62 8.59 -14.19
N ILE A 78 -11.51 7.35 -14.68
CA ILE A 78 -11.29 7.00 -16.06
C ILE A 78 -12.50 7.65 -16.68
N ALA A 79 -12.25 8.73 -17.39
CA ALA A 79 -13.25 9.39 -18.21
C ALA A 79 -14.04 8.28 -18.87
N ALA A 80 -15.33 8.22 -18.56
CA ALA A 80 -16.25 7.21 -19.06
C ALA A 80 -16.36 7.25 -20.61
N ASP A 81 -15.60 8.13 -21.26
CA ASP A 81 -15.49 8.34 -22.69
C ASP A 81 -14.18 7.81 -23.33
N ALA A 82 -13.24 7.24 -22.55
CA ALA A 82 -12.07 6.50 -23.10
C ALA A 82 -12.39 5.03 -23.41
N ALA A 83 -13.65 4.74 -23.70
CA ALA A 83 -14.14 3.44 -24.11
C ALA A 83 -13.58 3.08 -25.49
N LYS A 84 -12.44 2.37 -25.52
CA LYS A 84 -12.19 1.34 -26.54
C LYS A 84 -11.04 0.37 -26.28
N THR A 85 -10.07 0.67 -25.41
CA THR A 85 -8.99 -0.29 -25.06
C THR A 85 -8.38 0.12 -23.73
N LEU A 86 -8.42 -0.76 -22.72
CA LEU A 86 -7.73 -0.51 -21.46
C LEU A 86 -6.28 -0.95 -21.63
N THR A 87 -5.37 0.02 -21.67
CA THR A 87 -3.93 -0.22 -21.74
C THR A 87 -3.28 0.06 -20.39
N MET A 88 -2.48 -0.89 -19.90
CA MET A 88 -1.67 -0.78 -18.69
C MET A 88 -0.19 -0.86 -19.05
N VAL A 89 0.66 -0.22 -18.26
CA VAL A 89 2.12 -0.30 -18.37
C VAL A 89 2.68 -1.12 -17.22
N ASN A 90 3.76 -1.87 -17.47
CA ASN A 90 4.41 -2.76 -16.49
C ASN A 90 3.41 -3.69 -15.78
N GLY A 91 2.67 -4.45 -16.58
CA GLY A 91 1.72 -5.41 -16.07
C GLY A 91 2.42 -6.62 -15.46
N VAL A 92 1.96 -7.04 -14.28
CA VAL A 92 2.42 -8.26 -13.61
C VAL A 92 1.20 -9.13 -13.34
N TYR A 93 1.28 -10.39 -13.78
CA TYR A 93 0.29 -11.42 -13.52
C TYR A 93 0.96 -12.61 -12.83
N THR A 94 0.42 -13.02 -11.70
CA THR A 94 0.87 -14.21 -10.98
C THR A 94 -0.24 -15.24 -11.00
N GLY A 95 0.10 -16.47 -11.37
CA GLY A 95 -0.82 -17.59 -11.40
C GLY A 95 -0.24 -18.79 -10.67
N ILE A 96 -1.05 -19.85 -10.63
CA ILE A 96 -0.68 -21.13 -10.05
C ILE A 96 -0.97 -22.21 -11.10
N ASP A 97 -0.01 -23.11 -11.30
CA ASP A 97 -0.15 -24.27 -12.20
C ASP A 97 -0.88 -25.46 -11.52
N ASP A 98 -1.11 -26.56 -12.23
CA ASP A 98 -1.80 -27.73 -11.65
C ASP A 98 -1.02 -28.43 -10.52
N LYS A 99 0.30 -28.19 -10.43
CA LYS A 99 1.16 -28.70 -9.35
C LYS A 99 1.23 -27.73 -8.15
N ARG A 100 0.37 -26.71 -8.11
CA ARG A 100 0.34 -25.66 -7.07
C ARG A 100 1.60 -24.79 -7.03
N ARG A 101 2.33 -24.67 -8.13
CA ARG A 101 3.54 -23.84 -8.21
C ARG A 101 3.20 -22.47 -8.76
N PRO A 102 3.73 -21.39 -8.17
CA PRO A 102 3.51 -20.06 -8.69
C PRO A 102 4.29 -19.86 -9.99
N TYR A 103 3.69 -19.16 -10.94
CA TYR A 103 4.36 -18.62 -12.11
C TYR A 103 4.09 -17.12 -12.23
N THR A 104 5.03 -16.39 -12.80
CA THR A 104 4.91 -14.94 -13.00
C THR A 104 5.02 -14.61 -14.47
N LEU A 105 4.09 -13.80 -14.97
CA LEU A 105 4.08 -13.24 -16.31
C LEU A 105 4.12 -11.72 -16.18
N THR A 106 5.19 -11.12 -16.69
CA THR A 106 5.37 -9.67 -16.74
C THR A 106 5.33 -9.19 -18.18
N ALA A 107 4.93 -7.95 -18.41
CA ALA A 107 4.94 -7.32 -19.73
C ALA A 107 5.09 -5.81 -19.59
N GLU A 108 5.82 -5.18 -20.51
CA GLU A 108 5.99 -3.72 -20.53
C GLU A 108 4.68 -3.01 -20.83
N THR A 109 3.86 -3.59 -21.72
CA THR A 109 2.53 -3.07 -22.05
C THR A 109 1.51 -4.20 -22.06
N VAL A 110 0.32 -3.90 -21.56
CA VAL A 110 -0.82 -4.83 -21.50
C VAL A 110 -2.02 -4.13 -22.09
N SER A 111 -2.60 -4.69 -23.15
CA SER A 111 -3.78 -4.15 -23.81
C SER A 111 -4.93 -5.14 -23.73
N LEU A 112 -6.03 -4.70 -23.13
CA LEU A 112 -7.26 -5.48 -22.97
C LEU A 112 -8.24 -5.12 -24.09
N SER A 113 -8.55 -6.10 -24.95
CA SER A 113 -9.58 -5.92 -25.97
C SER A 113 -10.96 -6.02 -25.35
N ASN A 114 -11.86 -5.11 -25.74
CA ASN A 114 -13.25 -5.09 -25.26
C ASN A 114 -14.10 -6.22 -25.88
N SER A 115 -13.57 -6.98 -26.85
CA SER A 115 -14.30 -7.99 -27.65
C SER A 115 -14.20 -9.43 -27.13
N GLY A 116 -13.73 -9.63 -25.90
CA GLY A 116 -13.66 -10.93 -25.24
C GLY A 116 -12.78 -10.76 -24.01
N LEU A 117 -13.40 -10.69 -22.83
CA LEU A 117 -12.80 -10.31 -21.53
C LEU A 117 -11.55 -11.13 -21.11
N SER A 118 -11.23 -12.17 -21.86
CA SER A 118 -10.22 -13.18 -21.53
C SER A 118 -8.93 -13.03 -22.33
N LEU A 119 -8.94 -12.32 -23.47
CA LEU A 119 -7.75 -12.16 -24.32
C LEU A 119 -6.99 -10.87 -23.99
N VAL A 120 -5.70 -11.02 -23.70
CA VAL A 120 -4.82 -9.93 -23.28
C VAL A 120 -3.64 -9.86 -24.23
N ALA A 121 -3.46 -8.73 -24.91
CA ALA A 121 -2.27 -8.48 -25.71
C ALA A 121 -1.13 -7.97 -24.81
N LEU A 122 0.07 -8.50 -25.01
CA LEU A 122 1.25 -8.23 -24.20
C LEU A 122 2.38 -7.73 -25.11
N GLY A 123 2.99 -6.60 -24.77
CA GLY A 123 4.22 -6.12 -25.40
C GLY A 123 5.42 -6.45 -24.51
N ALA A 124 6.46 -7.00 -25.12
CA ALA A 124 7.66 -7.52 -24.46
C ALA A 124 7.35 -8.43 -23.25
N PRO A 125 6.56 -9.51 -23.43
CA PRO A 125 6.24 -10.42 -22.33
C PRO A 125 7.48 -11.18 -21.85
N LYS A 126 7.56 -11.38 -20.52
CA LYS A 126 8.50 -12.26 -19.85
C LYS A 126 7.76 -13.17 -18.88
N ALA A 127 7.92 -14.48 -19.02
CA ALA A 127 7.35 -15.48 -18.13
C ALA A 127 8.45 -16.20 -17.37
N ASP A 128 8.34 -16.27 -16.04
CA ASP A 128 9.23 -17.01 -15.15
C ASP A 128 8.44 -18.16 -14.52
N LEU A 129 8.94 -19.38 -14.68
CA LEU A 129 8.31 -20.63 -14.21
C LEU A 129 9.26 -21.39 -13.28
N LEU A 130 8.71 -21.90 -12.18
CA LEU A 130 9.42 -22.77 -11.24
C LEU A 130 9.13 -24.24 -11.56
N MET A 131 10.20 -25.03 -11.66
CA MET A 131 10.18 -26.46 -11.97
C MET A 131 10.09 -27.31 -10.69
N GLU A 132 9.93 -28.63 -10.82
CA GLU A 132 9.72 -29.51 -9.67
C GLU A 132 11.00 -29.81 -8.91
N ASP A 133 12.12 -29.87 -9.61
CA ASP A 133 13.47 -30.02 -9.08
C ASP A 133 14.02 -28.72 -8.46
N GLY A 134 13.23 -27.64 -8.47
CA GLY A 134 13.62 -26.31 -8.00
C GLY A 134 14.36 -25.47 -9.04
N SER A 135 14.59 -25.99 -10.25
CA SER A 135 15.12 -25.20 -11.36
C SER A 135 14.10 -24.17 -11.85
N TRP A 136 14.56 -23.18 -12.61
CA TRP A 136 13.68 -22.17 -13.20
C TRP A 136 13.86 -22.03 -14.71
N VAL A 137 12.75 -21.68 -15.37
CA VAL A 137 12.68 -21.39 -16.79
C VAL A 137 12.22 -19.96 -16.97
N ALA A 138 12.94 -19.19 -17.78
CA ALA A 138 12.45 -17.90 -18.28
C ALA A 138 12.14 -17.99 -19.77
N VAL A 139 11.06 -17.32 -20.16
CA VAL A 139 10.65 -17.18 -21.55
C VAL A 139 10.42 -15.70 -21.83
N THR A 140 11.00 -15.19 -22.92
CA THR A 140 10.81 -13.81 -23.38
C THR A 140 10.40 -13.79 -24.83
N ALA A 141 9.63 -12.78 -25.24
CA ALA A 141 9.33 -12.52 -26.64
C ALA A 141 9.14 -11.02 -26.88
N ARG A 142 9.06 -10.60 -28.14
CA ARG A 142 8.72 -9.22 -28.51
C ARG A 142 7.23 -8.94 -28.30
N ASP A 143 6.38 -9.87 -28.71
CA ASP A 143 4.93 -9.74 -28.67
C ASP A 143 4.30 -11.00 -28.08
N GLY A 144 3.17 -10.84 -27.39
CA GLY A 144 2.43 -11.95 -26.81
C GLY A 144 0.93 -11.75 -26.78
N THR A 145 0.20 -12.84 -26.68
CA THR A 145 -1.24 -12.85 -26.42
C THR A 145 -1.53 -13.91 -25.39
N TYR A 146 -2.12 -13.51 -24.28
CA TYR A 146 -2.50 -14.39 -23.20
C TYR A 146 -4.02 -14.57 -23.17
N ASP A 147 -4.47 -15.81 -23.31
CA ASP A 147 -5.85 -16.22 -23.09
C ASP A 147 -6.01 -16.65 -21.63
N ARG A 148 -6.68 -15.83 -20.82
CA ARG A 148 -6.87 -16.06 -19.37
C ARG A 148 -7.74 -17.26 -19.06
N ASP A 149 -8.72 -17.56 -19.91
CA ASP A 149 -9.66 -18.66 -19.66
C ASP A 149 -9.00 -19.99 -19.98
N LYS A 150 -8.27 -20.04 -21.11
CA LYS A 150 -7.50 -21.23 -21.51
C LYS A 150 -6.14 -21.33 -20.86
N LYS A 151 -5.69 -20.28 -20.15
CA LYS A 151 -4.34 -20.14 -19.60
C LYS A 151 -3.25 -20.39 -20.66
N LEU A 152 -3.52 -19.97 -21.90
CA LEU A 152 -2.64 -20.20 -23.04
C LEU A 152 -1.92 -18.91 -23.42
N LEU A 153 -0.59 -18.93 -23.34
CA LEU A 153 0.29 -17.84 -23.73
C LEU A 153 0.85 -18.11 -25.11
N LYS A 154 0.49 -17.27 -26.08
CA LYS A 154 1.07 -17.28 -27.43
C LYS A 154 2.10 -16.19 -27.53
N LEU A 155 3.31 -16.54 -27.95
CA LEU A 155 4.46 -15.67 -28.05
C LEU A 155 4.89 -15.57 -29.51
N ARG A 156 5.31 -14.38 -29.94
CA ARG A 156 5.77 -14.10 -31.30
C ARG A 156 6.90 -13.09 -31.32
N GLY A 157 7.83 -13.31 -32.25
CA GLY A 157 8.98 -12.47 -32.49
C GLY A 157 10.07 -12.69 -31.46
N ALA A 158 11.22 -13.23 -31.90
CA ALA A 158 12.41 -13.44 -31.07
C ALA A 158 12.07 -14.11 -29.72
N VAL A 159 11.40 -15.26 -29.78
CA VAL A 159 11.06 -16.03 -28.58
C VAL A 159 12.33 -16.72 -28.10
N ASN A 160 12.75 -16.38 -26.88
CA ASN A 160 13.90 -16.97 -26.22
C ASN A 160 13.43 -17.70 -24.96
N LEU A 161 13.89 -18.92 -24.78
CA LEU A 161 13.66 -19.72 -23.59
C LEU A 161 15.00 -20.07 -22.97
N PHE A 162 15.14 -19.83 -21.67
CA PHE A 162 16.35 -20.09 -20.90
C PHE A 162 16.03 -21.00 -19.72
N HIS A 163 16.90 -21.98 -19.48
CA HIS A 163 16.88 -22.87 -18.33
C HIS A 163 18.19 -22.71 -17.53
N ASP A 164 18.10 -22.71 -16.21
CA ASP A 164 19.24 -22.45 -15.32
C ASP A 164 20.42 -23.44 -15.47
N SER A 165 20.16 -24.67 -15.92
CA SER A 165 21.19 -25.66 -16.25
C SER A 165 21.97 -25.36 -17.54
N GLY A 166 21.79 -24.18 -18.13
CA GLY A 166 22.52 -23.70 -19.30
C GLY A 166 21.92 -24.09 -20.65
N TYR A 167 20.63 -24.45 -20.68
CA TYR A 167 19.91 -24.65 -21.95
C TYR A 167 19.27 -23.35 -22.42
N GLU A 168 19.32 -23.12 -23.73
CA GLU A 168 18.69 -21.98 -24.35
C GLU A 168 18.08 -22.36 -25.70
N PHE A 169 16.86 -21.90 -25.97
CA PHE A 169 16.14 -22.14 -27.21
C PHE A 169 15.65 -20.82 -27.82
N HIS A 170 15.77 -20.71 -29.13
CA HIS A 170 15.37 -19.55 -29.91
C HIS A 170 14.42 -19.97 -31.02
N THR A 171 13.29 -19.28 -31.15
CA THR A 171 12.30 -19.52 -32.22
C THR A 171 11.51 -18.22 -32.52
N ASP A 172 10.79 -18.21 -33.64
CA ASP A 172 9.98 -17.05 -34.03
C ASP A 172 8.61 -17.03 -33.34
N ALA A 173 8.03 -18.19 -33.02
CA ALA A 173 6.78 -18.29 -32.29
C ALA A 173 6.71 -19.54 -31.41
N ALA A 174 6.02 -19.39 -30.29
CA ALA A 174 5.73 -20.49 -29.38
C ALA A 174 4.36 -20.32 -28.75
N ALA A 175 3.73 -21.42 -28.38
CA ALA A 175 2.55 -21.43 -27.53
C ALA A 175 2.87 -22.22 -26.26
N VAL A 176 2.51 -21.66 -25.11
CA VAL A 176 2.78 -22.24 -23.78
C VAL A 176 1.47 -22.34 -23.03
N ASP A 177 1.13 -23.55 -22.61
CA ASP A 177 0.03 -23.80 -21.68
C ASP A 177 0.55 -23.58 -20.25
N MET A 178 0.06 -22.54 -19.59
CA MET A 178 0.53 -22.17 -18.25
C MET A 178 -0.03 -23.07 -17.14
N MET A 179 -1.05 -23.87 -17.44
CA MET A 179 -1.69 -24.79 -16.49
C MET A 179 -0.99 -26.15 -16.53
N ALA A 180 -0.92 -26.72 -17.73
CA ALA A 180 -0.26 -28.00 -17.99
C ALA A 180 1.27 -27.88 -17.93
N GLY A 181 1.82 -26.71 -18.27
CA GLY A 181 3.25 -26.44 -18.44
C GLY A 181 3.84 -27.00 -19.75
N ASP A 182 2.98 -27.43 -20.68
CA ASP A 182 3.39 -27.87 -22.01
C ASP A 182 3.65 -26.66 -22.91
N ALA A 183 4.56 -26.81 -23.88
CA ALA A 183 4.84 -25.78 -24.87
C ALA A 183 4.97 -26.39 -26.26
N TYR A 184 4.67 -25.66 -27.32
CA TYR A 184 4.82 -26.14 -28.68
C TYR A 184 5.07 -25.00 -29.67
N GLY A 185 5.74 -25.32 -30.77
CA GLY A 185 6.01 -24.40 -31.86
C GLY A 185 6.19 -25.15 -33.17
N THR A 186 5.69 -24.56 -34.25
CA THR A 186 5.82 -25.08 -35.62
C THR A 186 6.85 -24.32 -36.44
N ASP A 187 7.46 -23.30 -35.85
CA ASP A 187 8.48 -22.49 -36.49
C ASP A 187 9.87 -23.05 -36.17
N PRO A 188 10.87 -22.79 -37.04
CA PRO A 188 12.23 -23.26 -36.81
C PRO A 188 12.72 -22.88 -35.42
N VAL A 189 13.36 -23.84 -34.76
CA VAL A 189 13.92 -23.67 -33.42
C VAL A 189 15.38 -24.05 -33.43
N ALA A 190 16.19 -23.21 -32.78
CA ALA A 190 17.59 -23.47 -32.52
C ALA A 190 17.80 -23.57 -31.01
N GLY A 191 18.33 -24.70 -30.55
CA GLY A 191 18.67 -24.94 -29.16
C GLY A 191 20.18 -25.03 -28.96
N GLN A 192 20.65 -24.60 -27.79
CA GLN A 192 22.01 -24.82 -27.31
C GLN A 192 22.00 -25.28 -25.86
N GLY A 193 22.99 -26.08 -25.49
CA GLY A 193 23.19 -26.51 -24.12
C GLY A 193 24.52 -27.22 -23.91
N PRO A 194 24.75 -27.73 -22.69
CA PRO A 194 26.01 -28.40 -22.35
C PRO A 194 26.36 -29.59 -23.26
N PHE A 195 25.35 -30.35 -23.72
CA PHE A 195 25.57 -31.50 -24.59
C PHE A 195 25.80 -31.14 -26.08
N GLY A 196 25.50 -29.90 -26.50
CA GLY A 196 25.65 -29.47 -27.90
C GLY A 196 24.57 -28.53 -28.40
N ASN A 197 24.33 -28.56 -29.72
CA ASN A 197 23.41 -27.66 -30.42
C ASN A 197 22.39 -28.47 -31.22
N ILE A 198 21.14 -28.00 -31.24
CA ILE A 198 20.06 -28.59 -32.03
C ILE A 198 19.42 -27.55 -32.93
N LYS A 199 19.03 -27.96 -34.12
CA LYS A 199 18.16 -27.19 -35.03
C LYS A 199 17.04 -28.08 -35.50
N SER A 200 15.80 -27.61 -35.44
CA SER A 200 14.65 -28.32 -36.01
C SER A 200 13.62 -27.36 -36.59
N GLU A 201 12.66 -27.89 -37.33
CA GLU A 201 11.56 -27.12 -37.92
C GLU A 201 10.44 -26.82 -36.92
N GLY A 202 10.34 -27.58 -35.84
CA GLY A 202 9.43 -27.30 -34.74
C GLY A 202 9.78 -28.09 -33.49
N PHE A 203 8.97 -27.91 -32.45
CA PHE A 203 9.15 -28.58 -31.16
C PHE A 203 7.83 -28.76 -30.40
N ILE A 204 7.84 -29.73 -29.49
CA ILE A 204 6.81 -29.98 -28.50
C ILE A 204 7.51 -30.29 -27.17
N VAL A 205 7.20 -29.51 -26.15
CA VAL A 205 7.58 -29.73 -24.76
C VAL A 205 6.40 -30.35 -24.04
N ARG A 206 6.64 -31.48 -23.38
CA ARG A 206 5.67 -32.25 -22.60
C ARG A 206 6.10 -32.30 -21.15
N ASN A 207 5.11 -32.50 -20.29
CA ASN A 207 5.32 -32.72 -18.86
C ASN A 207 6.20 -31.63 -18.25
N ARG A 208 5.92 -30.37 -18.60
CA ARG A 208 6.62 -29.22 -17.99
C ARG A 208 8.13 -29.25 -18.22
N GLY A 209 8.61 -29.68 -19.38
CA GLY A 209 10.04 -29.66 -19.70
C GLY A 209 10.76 -30.99 -19.50
N GLU A 210 10.13 -32.01 -18.90
CA GLU A 210 10.75 -33.33 -18.72
C GLU A 210 11.04 -34.03 -20.06
N ARG A 211 10.23 -33.74 -21.09
CA ARG A 211 10.42 -34.29 -22.44
C ARG A 211 10.29 -33.20 -23.49
N ILE A 212 11.30 -33.10 -24.35
CA ILE A 212 11.31 -32.21 -25.50
C ILE A 212 11.40 -33.07 -26.76
N GLU A 213 10.42 -32.92 -27.63
CA GLU A 213 10.32 -33.59 -28.92
C GLU A 213 10.56 -32.54 -30.02
N PHE A 214 11.51 -32.80 -30.91
CA PHE A 214 11.76 -31.93 -32.06
C PHE A 214 11.06 -32.51 -33.28
N THR A 215 10.30 -31.67 -33.97
CA THR A 215 9.45 -32.09 -35.10
C THR A 215 10.05 -31.62 -36.43
N GLY A 216 9.68 -32.33 -37.51
CA GLY A 216 10.19 -32.07 -38.86
C GLY A 216 11.66 -32.46 -39.04
N LYS A 217 12.35 -31.76 -39.93
CA LYS A 217 13.78 -31.97 -40.16
C LYS A 217 14.58 -31.45 -38.96
N ALA A 218 15.28 -32.35 -38.27
CA ALA A 218 16.10 -32.03 -37.11
C ALA A 218 17.57 -32.43 -37.30
N THR A 219 18.48 -31.58 -36.85
CA THR A 219 19.92 -31.83 -36.81
C THR A 219 20.43 -31.56 -35.40
N LEU A 220 21.04 -32.57 -34.78
CA LEU A 220 21.68 -32.48 -33.47
C LEU A 220 23.20 -32.63 -33.64
N ILE A 221 23.95 -31.64 -33.17
CA ILE A 221 25.41 -31.67 -33.11
C ILE A 221 25.80 -31.84 -31.65
N LEU A 222 26.24 -33.05 -31.29
CA LEU A 222 26.74 -33.35 -29.97
C LEU A 222 28.20 -32.91 -29.83
N ARG A 223 28.54 -32.39 -28.66
CA ARG A 223 29.94 -32.08 -28.28
C ARG A 223 30.44 -33.17 -27.33
N PRO A 224 31.15 -34.19 -27.82
CA PRO A 224 31.71 -35.23 -26.97
C PRO A 224 32.96 -34.71 -26.25
N ASN A 225 32.77 -33.94 -25.16
CA ASN A 225 33.70 -33.84 -24.02
C ASN A 225 33.25 -32.75 -23.05
N GLN A 226 32.54 -33.14 -21.98
CA GLN A 226 32.78 -32.66 -20.63
C GLN A 226 32.50 -33.84 -19.69
N ALA A 227 33.49 -34.73 -19.55
CA ALA A 227 33.58 -35.54 -18.36
C ALA A 227 33.69 -34.58 -17.15
N PRO A 228 33.01 -34.83 -16.03
CA PRO A 228 33.28 -34.10 -14.79
C PRO A 228 34.76 -34.34 -14.46
N GLY A 229 35.57 -33.30 -14.56
CA GLY A 229 36.97 -33.38 -14.17
C GLY A 229 37.06 -33.37 -12.65
N GLY A 230 37.65 -34.44 -12.08
CA GLY A 230 38.23 -34.46 -10.74
C GLY A 230 37.31 -34.94 -9.63
#